data_AF-A0A0N4VYZ3-F1
#
_entry.id   AF-A0A0N4VYZ3-F1
#
_cell.length_a   1.000
_cell.length_b   1.000
_cell.length_c   1.000
_cell.angle_alpha   90.00
_cell.angle_beta   90.00
_cell.angle_gamma   90.00
#
_symmetry.space_group_name_H-M   'P 1'
#
loop_
_entity.id
_entity.type
_entity.pdbx_description
1 polymer ?
#
loop_
_entity_poly.entity_id
_entity_poly.type
_entity_poly.pdbx_seq_one_letter_code
_entity_poly.pdbx_strand_id
1 'polypeptide(L)' 'MGKATTKLTDEVYQMTSDYIIVSANYETTTEKIGIIKGKFSQIWKKTGNSYSIYHDEFEMN' A
#
# COMPACT_ATOMS: atom_id res chain seq x y z
N MET A 1 -14.20 -12.14 -4.26
CA MET A 1 -14.27 -11.01 -3.29
C MET A 1 -15.29 -10.01 -3.84
N GLY A 2 -16.20 -9.48 -3.01
CA GLY A 2 -17.24 -8.52 -3.47
C GLY A 2 -16.67 -7.13 -3.73
N LYS A 3 -17.52 -6.12 -3.98
CA LYS A 3 -17.05 -4.73 -4.11
C LYS A 3 -16.30 -4.34 -2.83
N ALA A 4 -15.13 -3.71 -3.01
CA ALA A 4 -14.28 -3.27 -1.91
C ALA A 4 -14.03 -1.76 -2.04
N THR A 5 -14.11 -1.04 -0.92
CA THR A 5 -13.70 0.37 -0.84
C THR A 5 -12.57 0.48 0.17
N THR A 6 -11.43 1.00 -0.26
CA THR A 6 -10.24 1.17 0.59
C THR A 6 -10.06 2.65 0.92
N LYS A 7 -9.86 2.93 2.20
CA LYS A 7 -9.44 4.24 2.70
C LYS A 7 -8.01 4.12 3.21
N LEU A 8 -7.18 5.11 2.88
CA LEU A 8 -5.82 5.23 3.38
C LEU A 8 -5.76 6.37 4.41
N THR A 9 -4.94 6.18 5.44
CA THR A 9 -4.67 7.16 6.50
C THR A 9 -3.21 7.08 6.90
N ASP A 10 -2.67 8.16 7.46
CA ASP A 10 -1.24 8.27 7.83
C ASP A 10 -0.29 7.92 6.68
N GLU A 11 -0.64 8.39 5.48
CA GLU A 11 0.14 8.16 4.27
C GLU A 11 1.51 8.85 4.38
N VAL A 12 2.57 8.06 4.23
CA VAL A 12 3.95 8.53 4.10
C VAL A 12 4.40 8.25 2.68
N TYR A 13 4.86 9.30 1.99
CA TYR A 13 5.47 9.21 0.68
C TYR A 13 6.86 9.82 0.71
N GLN A 14 7.86 9.04 0.31
CA GLN A 14 9.25 9.47 0.19
C GLN A 14 9.81 9.02 -1.14
N MET A 15 10.58 9.89 -1.79
CA MET A 15 11.16 9.61 -3.11
C MET A 15 12.62 10.04 -3.15
N THR A 16 13.44 9.17 -3.74
CA THR A 16 14.84 9.42 -4.10
C THR A 16 15.01 9.27 -5.62
N SER A 17 16.26 9.35 -6.11
CA SER A 17 16.57 9.10 -7.52
C SER A 17 16.11 7.74 -8.02
N ASP A 18 16.23 6.73 -7.15
CA ASP A 18 16.12 5.32 -7.53
C ASP A 18 14.99 4.58 -6.80
N TYR A 19 14.43 5.17 -5.75
CA TYR A 19 13.43 4.52 -4.92
C TYR A 19 12.25 5.43 -4.57
N ILE A 20 11.07 4.83 -4.47
CA ILE A 20 9.89 5.42 -3.83
C ILE A 20 9.53 4.53 -2.66
N ILE A 21 9.29 5.10 -1.48
CA ILE A 21 8.80 4.41 -0.30
C ILE A 21 7.41 4.97 0.00
N VAL A 22 6.41 4.08 0.06
CA VAL A 22 5.02 4.42 0.38
C VAL A 22 4.57 3.54 1.53
N SER A 23 4.03 4.13 2.58
CA SER A 23 3.37 3.38 3.65
C SER A 23 2.10 4.08 4.09
N ALA A 24 1.11 3.30 4.52
CA ALA A 24 -0.14 3.83 5.07
C ALA A 24 -0.87 2.78 5.90
N ASN A 25 -1.77 3.25 6.76
CA ASN A 25 -2.82 2.42 7.33
C ASN A 25 -3.95 2.28 6.30
N TYR A 26 -4.45 1.07 6.09
CA TYR A 26 -5.59 0.82 5.20
C TYR A 26 -6.81 0.34 5.98
N GLU A 27 -7.98 0.80 5.56
CA GLU A 27 -9.28 0.26 5.96
C GLU A 27 -10.06 -0.12 4.70
N THR A 28 -10.22 -1.42 4.47
CA THR A 28 -10.93 -1.97 3.32
C THR A 28 -12.28 -2.53 3.77
N THR A 29 -13.37 -1.90 3.35
CA THR A 29 -14.73 -2.42 3.56
C THR A 29 -15.11 -3.33 2.40
N THR A 30 -15.38 -4.59 2.68
CA THR A 30 -15.82 -5.59 1.69
C THR A 30 -17.25 -6.04 1.99
N GLU A 31 -18.04 -6.29 0.95
CA GLU A 31 -19.45 -6.75 1.10
C GLU A 31 -19.59 -8.09 1.84
N LYS A 32 -18.56 -8.94 1.79
CA LYS A 32 -18.63 -10.32 2.31
C LYS A 32 -17.89 -10.55 3.63
N ILE A 33 -16.83 -9.78 3.90
CA ILE A 33 -15.93 -9.99 5.04
C ILE A 33 -16.07 -8.84 6.06
N GLY A 34 -16.76 -7.76 5.70
CA GLY A 34 -16.86 -6.57 6.53
C GLY A 34 -15.61 -5.69 6.41
N ILE A 35 -15.21 -5.05 7.50
CA ILE A 35 -14.10 -4.10 7.52
C ILE A 35 -12.80 -4.83 7.86
N ILE A 36 -11.83 -4.75 6.96
CA ILE A 36 -10.46 -5.25 7.15
C ILE A 36 -9.57 -4.03 7.38
N LYS A 37 -8.77 -4.06 8.44
CA LYS A 37 -7.81 -3.00 8.74
C LYS A 37 -6.40 -3.55 8.77
N GLY A 38 -5.45 -2.71 8.44
CA GLY A 38 -4.06 -3.09 8.50
C GLY A 38 -3.14 -1.97 8.11
N LYS A 39 -1.88 -2.32 7.88
CA LYS A 39 -0.84 -1.40 7.43
C LYS A 39 -0.12 -2.01 6.25
N PHE A 40 0.40 -1.16 5.38
CA PHE A 40 1.32 -1.59 4.35
C PHE A 40 2.53 -0.67 4.26
N SER A 41 3.63 -1.22 3.76
CA SER A 41 4.85 -0.51 3.38
C SER A 41 5.37 -1.09 2.07
N GLN A 42 5.57 -0.24 1.09
CA GLN A 42 6.04 -0.60 -0.24
C GLN A 42 7.28 0.21 -0.59
N ILE A 43 8.29 -0.49 -1.10
CA ILE A 43 9.46 0.11 -1.72
C ILE A 43 9.40 -0.20 -3.20
N TRP A 44 9.39 0.84 -4.01
CA TRP A 44 9.43 0.75 -5.45
C TRP A 44 10.83 1.13 -5.92
N LYS A 45 11.42 0.33 -6.81
CA LYS A 45 12.71 0.60 -7.43
C LYS A 45 12.53 1.06 -8.87
N LYS A 46 13.21 2.14 -9.24
CA LYS A 46 13.28 2.63 -10.61
C LYS A 46 14.12 1.68 -11.46
N THR A 47 13.56 1.26 -12.60
CA THR A 47 14.25 0.47 -13.62
C THR A 47 14.05 1.16 -14.96
N GLY A 48 15.08 1.90 -15.40
CA GLY A 48 14.97 2.78 -16.58
C GLY A 48 13.93 3.88 -16.35
N ASN A 49 12.84 3.84 -17.12
CA ASN A 49 11.75 4.83 -17.06
C ASN A 49 10.52 4.37 -16.27
N SER A 50 10.55 3.18 -15.66
CA SER A 50 9.43 2.64 -14.88
C SER A 50 9.83 2.36 -13.44
N TYR A 51 8.83 2.18 -12.58
CA TYR A 51 9.00 1.70 -11.22
C TYR A 51 8.39 0.31 -11.10
N SER A 52 9.04 -0.55 -10.32
CA SER A 52 8.51 -1.86 -9.96
C SER A 52 8.61 -2.04 -8.45
N ILE A 53 7.65 -2.76 -7.86
CA ILE A 53 7.69 -3.09 -6.44
C ILE A 53 8.94 -3.94 -6.20
N TYR A 54 9.83 -3.42 -5.38
CA TYR A 54 11.04 -4.10 -4.92
C TYR A 54 10.79 -4.81 -3.58
N HIS A 55 9.94 -4.23 -2.74
CA HIS A 55 9.53 -4.79 -1.48
C HIS A 55 8.08 -4.41 -1.18
N ASP A 56 7.32 -5.36 -0.64
CA ASP A 56 5.94 -5.18 -0.18
C ASP A 56 5.81 -5.89 1.15
N GLU A 57 5.43 -5.14 2.17
CA GLU A 57 5.12 -5.60 3.52
C GLU A 57 3.70 -5.18 3.84
N PHE A 58 2.91 -6.10 4.39
CA PHE A 58 1.59 -5.80 4.90
C PHE A 58 1.32 -6.57 6.19
N GLU A 59 0.59 -5.93 7.09
CA GLU A 59 0.09 -6.50 8.33
C GLU A 59 -1.44 -6.35 8.34
N MET A 60 -2.14 -7.40 8.79
CA MET A 60 -3.57 -7.37 9.04
C MET A 60 -3.78 -7.33 10.56
N ASN A 61 -4.62 -6.40 11.03
CA ASN A 61 -5.02 -6.30 12.44
C ASN A 61 -6.30 -7.10 12.72
#